data_AF-A0A3S4CKS7-F1
#
_entry.id   AF-A0A3S4CKS7-F1
#
_cell.length_a   1.000
_cell.length_b   1.000
_cell.length_c   1.000
_cell.angle_alpha   90.00
_cell.angle_beta   90.00
_cell.angle_gamma   90.00
#
_symmetry.space_group_name_H-M   'P 1'
#
loop_
_entity.id
_entity.type
_entity.pdbx_description
1 polymer ?
#
loop_
_entity_poly.entity_id
_entity_poly.type
_entity_poly.pdbx_seq_one_letter_code
_entity_poly.pdbx_strand_id
1 'polypeptide(L)'
;MKHDKTATPKTAALPDVPWMTNLPQVLAWPLRVQDMLWRETLLSIARMAELRADCLRNLARAGTPMDAAAIQGEYARKLLDLAQQDGDRLARAVRDAAPAARKAA
;
A
#
# COMPACT_ATOMS: atom_id res chain seq x y z
N MET A 1 -48.87 48.72 11.40
CA MET A 1 -47.70 47.84 11.24
C MET A 1 -48.16 46.54 10.57
N LYS A 2 -47.75 46.27 9.33
CA LYS A 2 -48.00 44.98 8.67
C LYS A 2 -46.85 44.05 9.03
N HIS A 3 -47.15 42.95 9.71
CA HIS A 3 -46.17 41.89 9.97
C HIS A 3 -46.08 40.99 8.75
N ASP A 4 -45.04 41.18 7.95
CA ASP A 4 -44.69 40.30 6.84
C ASP A 4 -44.15 38.98 7.43
N LYS A 5 -44.94 37.90 7.35
CA LYS A 5 -44.66 36.59 7.98
C LYS A 5 -43.97 35.59 7.05
N THR A 6 -43.44 36.02 5.91
CA THR A 6 -42.88 35.12 4.88
C THR A 6 -41.40 35.35 4.61
N ALA A 7 -40.63 35.81 5.60
CA ALA A 7 -39.18 35.69 5.54
C ALA A 7 -38.80 34.24 5.87
N THR A 8 -38.65 33.40 4.84
CA THR A 8 -37.91 32.13 4.97
C THR A 8 -36.57 32.43 5.61
N PRO A 9 -36.16 31.72 6.68
CA PRO A 9 -34.85 31.94 7.25
C PRO A 9 -33.84 31.66 6.14
N LYS A 10 -32.98 32.65 5.83
CA LYS A 10 -31.78 32.39 5.03
C LYS A 10 -31.02 31.34 5.84
N THR A 11 -31.14 30.08 5.44
CA THR A 11 -30.27 29.01 5.94
C THR A 11 -28.88 29.54 5.72
N ALA A 12 -28.18 29.88 6.80
CA ALA A 12 -26.79 30.26 6.73
C ALA A 12 -26.10 29.13 5.97
N ALA A 13 -25.59 29.43 4.77
CA ALA A 13 -24.70 28.51 4.09
C ALA A 13 -23.60 28.24 5.11
N LEU A 14 -23.51 26.99 5.57
CA LEU A 14 -22.42 26.57 6.45
C LEU A 14 -21.14 27.03 5.77
N PRO A 15 -20.20 27.67 6.50
CA PRO A 15 -18.92 28.04 5.91
C PRO A 15 -18.34 26.78 5.27
N ASP A 16 -17.86 26.91 4.03
CA ASP A 16 -17.35 25.78 3.28
C ASP A 16 -16.01 25.40 3.91
N VAL A 17 -16.08 24.54 4.93
CA VAL A 17 -14.96 24.22 5.81
C VAL A 17 -14.22 23.02 5.19
N PRO A 18 -13.04 23.20 4.56
CA PRO A 18 -12.40 22.16 3.76
C PRO A 18 -11.97 20.91 4.56
N TRP A 19 -11.85 21.02 5.88
CA TRP A 19 -11.53 19.89 6.75
C TRP A 19 -12.76 19.01 7.05
N MET A 20 -13.98 19.56 7.02
CA MET A 20 -15.21 18.78 7.22
C MET A 20 -15.56 17.94 5.98
N THR A 21 -15.31 18.47 4.77
CA THR A 21 -15.49 17.73 3.51
C THR A 21 -14.50 16.58 3.32
N ASN A 22 -13.33 16.65 3.95
CA ASN A 22 -12.30 15.60 3.91
C ASN A 22 -12.30 14.64 5.11
N LEU A 23 -13.07 14.94 6.17
CA LEU A 23 -13.14 14.17 7.41
C LEU A 23 -13.44 12.67 7.18
N PRO A 24 -14.38 12.27 6.29
CA PRO A 24 -14.66 10.86 6.03
C PRO A 24 -13.47 10.12 5.40
N GLN A 25 -12.69 10.81 4.56
CA GLN A 25 -11.52 10.21 3.92
C GLN A 25 -10.37 10.02 4.91
N VAL A 26 -10.17 10.96 5.83
CA VAL A 26 -9.15 10.84 6.88
C VAL A 26 -9.48 9.70 7.84
N LEU A 27 -10.75 9.52 8.20
CA LEU A 27 -11.19 8.42 9.08
C LEU A 27 -11.10 7.04 8.40
N ALA A 28 -11.32 6.96 7.08
CA ALA A 28 -11.17 5.71 6.32
C ALA A 28 -9.70 5.39 5.96
N TRP A 29 -8.76 6.30 6.23
CA TRP A 29 -7.36 6.12 5.85
C TRP A 29 -6.67 4.93 6.53
N PRO A 30 -6.80 4.72 7.85
CA PRO A 30 -6.17 3.57 8.51
C PRO A 30 -6.62 2.22 7.93
N LEU A 31 -7.91 2.08 7.62
CA LEU A 31 -8.46 0.86 7.00
C LEU A 31 -7.91 0.64 5.59
N ARG A 32 -7.81 1.70 4.78
CA ARG A 32 -7.21 1.63 3.43
C ARG A 32 -5.72 1.29 3.47
N VAL A 33 -5.00 1.82 4.46
CA VAL A 33 -3.60 1.48 4.68
C VAL A 33 -3.47 0.02 5.10
N GLN A 34 -4.31 -0.45 6.02
CA GLN A 34 -4.29 -1.85 6.46
C GLN A 34 -4.58 -2.82 5.32
N ASP A 35 -5.60 -2.56 4.50
CA ASP A 35 -5.94 -3.41 3.36
C ASP A 35 -4.80 -3.46 2.32
N MET A 36 -4.22 -2.29 2.01
CA MET A 36 -3.04 -2.20 1.15
C MET A 36 -1.86 -2.97 1.74
N LEU A 37 -1.49 -2.76 3.01
CA LEU A 37 -0.40 -3.47 3.66
C LEU A 37 -0.61 -4.99 3.58
N TRP A 38 -1.82 -5.46 3.88
CA TRP A 38 -2.18 -6.87 3.81
C TRP A 38 -2.00 -7.44 2.40
N ARG A 39 -2.56 -6.77 1.39
CA ARG A 39 -2.43 -7.17 -0.02
C ARG A 39 -0.97 -7.22 -0.46
N GLU A 40 -0.19 -6.18 -0.13
CA GLU A 40 1.21 -6.07 -0.50
C GLU A 40 2.07 -7.15 0.18
N THR A 41 1.83 -7.43 1.46
CA THR A 41 2.48 -8.51 2.19
C THR A 41 2.16 -9.87 1.58
N LEU A 42 0.90 -10.17 1.27
CA LEU A 42 0.53 -11.44 0.64
C LEU A 42 1.20 -11.62 -0.74
N LEU A 43 1.26 -10.57 -1.55
CA LEU A 43 1.95 -10.58 -2.84
C LEU A 43 3.47 -10.76 -2.70
N SER A 44 4.06 -10.23 -1.64
CA SER A 44 5.48 -10.42 -1.32
C SER A 44 5.76 -11.88 -0.93
N ILE A 45 4.95 -12.44 -0.02
CA ILE A 45 5.05 -13.84 0.40
C ILE A 45 4.89 -14.78 -0.79
N ALA A 46 3.91 -14.55 -1.66
CA ALA A 46 3.69 -15.37 -2.85
C ALA A 46 4.93 -15.41 -3.77
N ARG A 47 5.52 -14.24 -4.08
CA ARG A 47 6.73 -14.16 -4.92
C ARG A 47 7.96 -14.79 -4.27
N MET A 48 8.13 -14.64 -2.95
CA MET A 48 9.20 -15.34 -2.22
C MET A 48 9.02 -16.86 -2.26
N ALA A 49 7.78 -17.34 -2.13
CA ALA A 49 7.46 -18.76 -2.21
C ALA A 49 7.73 -19.34 -3.62
N GLU A 50 7.36 -18.61 -4.67
CA GLU A 50 7.69 -18.96 -6.06
C GLU A 50 9.20 -19.05 -6.28
N LEU A 51 9.94 -18.03 -5.85
CA LEU A 51 11.40 -18.00 -5.96
C LEU A 51 12.06 -19.19 -5.22
N ARG A 52 11.53 -19.54 -4.04
CA ARG A 52 12.00 -20.70 -3.28
C ARG A 52 11.67 -22.01 -3.99
N ALA A 53 10.47 -22.13 -4.57
CA ALA A 53 10.08 -23.32 -5.33
C ALA A 53 10.99 -23.51 -6.55
N ASP A 54 11.33 -22.44 -7.26
CA ASP A 54 12.27 -22.50 -8.40
C ASP A 54 13.67 -22.91 -7.99
N CYS A 55 14.17 -22.36 -6.87
CA CYS A 55 15.45 -22.79 -6.29
C CYS A 55 15.46 -24.30 -6.00
N LEU A 56 14.40 -24.83 -5.37
CA LEU A 56 14.28 -26.26 -5.06
C LEU A 56 14.20 -27.12 -6.32
N ARG A 57 13.47 -26.68 -7.36
CA ARG A 57 13.40 -27.37 -8.66
C ARG A 57 14.76 -27.43 -9.34
N ASN A 58 15.54 -26.35 -9.27
CA ASN A 58 16.88 -26.30 -9.85
C ASN A 58 17.87 -27.16 -9.04
N LEU A 59 17.79 -27.12 -7.70
CA LEU A 59 18.61 -27.97 -6.83
C LEU A 59 18.37 -29.45 -7.07
N ALA A 60 17.12 -29.87 -7.33
CA ALA A 60 16.81 -31.26 -7.68
C ALA A 60 17.47 -31.74 -8.98
N ARG A 61 17.95 -30.82 -9.83
CA ARG A 61 18.66 -31.09 -11.09
C ARG A 61 20.17 -30.86 -11.00
N ALA A 62 20.70 -30.45 -9.84
CA ALA A 62 22.12 -30.18 -9.67
C ALA A 62 22.92 -31.48 -9.80
N GLY A 63 23.91 -31.49 -10.70
CA GLY A 63 24.77 -32.65 -10.94
C GLY A 63 25.96 -32.72 -9.97
N THR A 64 26.33 -31.58 -9.39
CA THR A 64 27.49 -31.46 -8.51
C THR A 64 27.21 -30.55 -7.30
N PRO A 65 28.01 -30.66 -6.22
CA PRO A 65 27.95 -29.71 -5.10
C PRO A 65 28.23 -28.25 -5.53
N MET A 66 29.06 -28.05 -6.55
CA MET A 66 29.34 -26.71 -7.08
C MET A 66 28.11 -26.09 -7.76
N ASP A 67 27.36 -26.88 -8.53
CA ASP A 67 26.11 -26.42 -9.15
C ASP A 67 25.08 -26.04 -8.08
N ALA A 68 24.98 -26.87 -7.02
CA ALA A 68 24.09 -26.58 -5.90
C ALA A 68 24.46 -25.28 -5.19
N ALA A 69 25.76 -25.02 -4.96
CA ALA A 69 26.24 -23.78 -4.39
C ALA A 69 25.93 -22.56 -5.28
N ALA A 70 26.13 -22.69 -6.60
CA ALA A 70 25.80 -21.63 -7.56
C ALA A 70 24.29 -21.30 -7.56
N ILE A 71 23.43 -22.33 -7.56
CA ILE A 71 21.97 -22.17 -7.50
C ILE A 71 21.54 -21.47 -6.21
N GLN A 72 22.13 -21.85 -5.07
CA GLN A 72 21.83 -21.18 -3.79
C GLN A 72 22.31 -19.73 -3.77
N GLY A 73 23.48 -19.44 -4.35
CA GLY A 73 23.98 -18.07 -4.50
C GLY A 73 23.07 -17.22 -5.37
N GLU A 74 22.60 -17.75 -6.50
CA GLU A 74 21.64 -17.07 -7.37
C GLU A 74 20.31 -16.81 -6.66
N TYR A 75 19.80 -17.80 -5.93
CA TYR A 75 18.60 -17.65 -5.11
C TYR A 75 18.75 -16.54 -4.05
N ALA A 76 19.87 -16.51 -3.33
CA ALA A 76 20.13 -15.49 -2.31
C ALA A 76 20.17 -14.08 -2.91
N ARG A 77 20.83 -13.91 -4.08
CA ARG A 77 20.85 -12.65 -4.81
C ARG A 77 19.44 -12.22 -5.24
N LYS A 78 18.68 -13.11 -5.86
CA LYS A 78 17.30 -12.84 -6.29
C LYS A 78 16.38 -12.50 -5.12
N LEU A 79 16.58 -13.13 -3.96
CA LEU A 79 15.81 -12.85 -2.75
C LEU A 79 16.09 -11.44 -2.22
N LEU A 80 17.36 -11.02 -2.23
CA LEU A 80 17.75 -9.67 -1.84
C LEU A 80 17.16 -8.61 -2.78
N ASP A 81 17.27 -8.84 -4.09
CA ASP A 81 16.71 -7.95 -5.11
C ASP A 81 15.18 -7.83 -4.95
N LEU A 82 14.49 -8.96 -4.73
CA LEU A 82 13.05 -8.99 -4.50
C LEU A 82 12.65 -8.22 -3.22
N ALA A 83 13.41 -8.38 -2.13
CA ALA A 83 13.16 -7.68 -0.87
C ALA A 83 13.32 -6.16 -1.02
N GLN A 84 14.32 -5.70 -1.77
CA GLN A 84 14.50 -4.27 -2.09
C GLN A 84 13.34 -3.73 -2.93
N GLN A 85 12.96 -4.43 -3.99
CA GLN A 85 11.84 -4.04 -4.86
C GLN A 85 10.52 -3.96 -4.09
N ASP A 86 10.27 -4.91 -3.20
CA ASP A 86 9.07 -4.94 -2.37
C ASP A 86 9.08 -3.82 -1.32
N GLY A 87 10.24 -3.53 -0.72
CA GLY A 87 10.40 -2.38 0.16
C GLY A 87 10.07 -1.05 -0.53
N ASP A 88 10.61 -0.84 -1.73
CA ASP A 88 10.33 0.35 -2.54
C ASP A 88 8.86 0.44 -2.94
N ARG A 89 8.26 -0.68 -3.32
CA ARG A 89 6.84 -0.75 -3.70
C ARG A 89 5.94 -0.44 -2.50
N LEU A 90 6.23 -0.99 -1.33
CA LEU A 90 5.48 -0.73 -0.10
C LEU A 90 5.60 0.73 0.33
N ALA A 91 6.81 1.29 0.29
CA ALA A 91 7.04 2.70 0.62
C ALA A 91 6.27 3.66 -0.31
N ARG A 92 6.23 3.35 -1.62
CA ARG A 92 5.40 4.10 -2.59
C ARG A 92 3.91 3.96 -2.28
N ALA A 93 3.44 2.74 -2.04
CA ALA A 93 2.02 2.48 -1.77
C ALA A 93 1.55 3.24 -0.51
N VAL A 94 2.33 3.22 0.58
CA VAL A 94 2.05 3.98 1.81
C VAL A 94 1.99 5.50 1.55
N ARG A 95 2.94 6.02 0.75
CA ARG A 95 2.95 7.44 0.36
C ARG A 95 1.71 7.81 -0.47
N ASP A 96 1.32 6.95 -1.40
CA ASP A 96 0.17 7.19 -2.27
C ASP A 96 -1.15 7.09 -1.52
N ALA A 97 -1.23 6.22 -0.51
CA ALA A 97 -2.37 6.09 0.37
C ALA A 97 -2.53 7.27 1.35
N ALA A 98 -1.51 8.11 1.54
CA ALA A 98 -1.58 9.26 2.46
C ALA A 98 -2.68 10.26 2.03
N PRO A 99 -3.46 10.81 2.98
CA PRO A 99 -4.52 11.78 2.66
C PRO A 99 -3.95 13.06 2.04
N ALA A 100 -4.73 13.72 1.18
CA ALA A 100 -4.32 14.93 0.46
C ALA A 100 -3.78 16.04 1.38
N ALA A 101 -4.36 16.20 2.57
CA ALA A 101 -3.90 17.15 3.59
C ALA A 101 -2.47 16.88 4.11
N ARG A 102 -1.97 15.63 3.99
CA ARG A 102 -0.62 15.22 4.36
C ARG A 102 0.35 15.20 3.16
N LYS A 103 -0.18 15.28 1.92
CA LYS A 103 0.61 15.45 0.70
C LYS A 103 0.91 16.93 0.37
N ALA A 104 0.13 17.85 0.93
CA ALA A 104 0.26 19.30 0.74
C ALA A 104 1.07 20.02 1.85
N ALA A 105 1.55 19.28 2.85
CA ALA A 105 2.42 19.73 3.93
C ALA A 105 3.81 19.13 3.76
#